data_AF-A0A134BUR0-F1
#
_entry.id   AF-A0A134BUR0-F1
#
_cell.length_a   1.000
_cell.length_b   1.000
_cell.length_c   1.000
_cell.angle_alpha   90.00
_cell.angle_beta   90.00
_cell.angle_gamma   90.00
#
_symmetry.space_group_name_H-M   'P 1'
#
loop_
_entity.id
_entity.type
_entity.pdbx_description
1 polymer ?
#
loop_
_entity_poly.entity_id
_entity_poly.type
_entity_poly.pdbx_seq_one_letter_code
_entity_poly.pdbx_strand_id
1 'polypeptide(L)' 'MSRKDFLLKCTISLKECNETLYWLDLLLKTNYITNSQYEILMKECSELRKLLISITKTTKESLNKI' A
#
# COMPACT_ATOMS: atom_id res chain seq x y z
N MET A 1 7.39 15.81 13.59
CA MET A 1 7.72 14.77 12.58
C MET A 1 8.40 15.45 11.41
N SER A 2 9.62 15.05 11.04
CA SER A 2 10.31 15.65 9.89
C SER A 2 9.74 15.12 8.56
N ARG A 3 9.99 15.80 7.44
CA ARG A 3 9.61 15.27 6.11
C ARG A 3 10.30 13.95 5.78
N LYS A 4 11.52 13.72 6.29
CA LYS A 4 12.23 12.45 6.15
C LYS A 4 11.54 11.33 6.94
N ASP A 5 11.09 11.62 8.17
CA ASP A 5 10.33 10.65 8.98
C ASP A 5 8.97 10.32 8.34
N PHE A 6 8.31 11.33 7.76
CA PHE A 6 7.07 11.12 7.01
C PHE A 6 7.30 10.20 5.80
N LEU A 7 8.35 10.45 5.00
CA LEU A 7 8.72 9.61 3.87
C LEU A 7 9.03 8.17 4.30
N LEU A 8 9.76 7.99 5.40
CA LEU A 8 10.06 6.67 5.95
C LEU A 8 8.77 5.92 6.32
N LYS A 9 7.85 6.59 7.04
CA LYS A 9 6.56 6.01 7.41
C LYS A 9 5.72 5.64 6.19
N CYS A 10 5.63 6.50 5.17
CA CYS A 10 4.92 6.18 3.92
C CYS A 10 5.54 4.97 3.20
N THR A 11 6.87 4.86 3.21
CA THR A 11 7.58 3.71 2.61
C THR A 11 7.28 2.42 3.36
N ILE A 12 7.25 2.46 4.70
CA ILE A 12 6.84 1.31 5.53
C ILE A 12 5.39 0.93 5.20
N SER A 13 4.46 1.89 5.21
CA SER A 13 3.05 1.62 4.86
C SER A 13 2.89 1.00 3.48
N LEU A 14 3.72 1.38 2.51
CA LEU A 14 3.70 0.77 1.17
C LEU A 14 4.19 -0.69 1.20
N LYS A 15 5.19 -1.01 2.03
CA LYS A 15 5.65 -2.40 2.25
C LYS A 15 4.54 -3.24 2.88
N GLU A 16 3.95 -2.76 3.96
CA GLU A 16 2.84 -3.43 4.65
C GLU A 16 1.64 -3.64 3.72
N CYS A 17 1.31 -2.66 2.87
CA CYS A 17 0.25 -2.80 1.88
C CYS A 17 0.53 -3.91 0.86
N ASN A 18 1.78 -4.05 0.39
CA ASN A 18 2.15 -5.17 -0.49
C ASN A 18 2.04 -6.52 0.23
N GLU A 19 2.39 -6.60 1.51
CA GLU A 19 2.22 -7.82 2.31
C GLU A 19 0.73 -8.16 2.49
N THR A 20 -0.14 -7.18 2.76
CA THR A 20 -1.60 -7.39 2.83
C THR A 20 -2.17 -7.94 1.52
N LEU A 21 -1.74 -7.41 0.37
CA LEU A 21 -2.16 -7.92 -0.94
C LEU A 21 -1.78 -9.40 -1.13
N TYR A 22 -0.57 -9.78 -0.72
CA TYR A 22 -0.13 -11.18 -0.72
C TYR A 22 -0.99 -12.06 0.20
N TRP A 23 -1.34 -11.57 1.39
CA TRP A 23 -2.23 -12.30 2.28
C TRP A 23 -3.64 -12.47 1.70
N LEU A 24 -4.19 -11.48 1.00
CA LEU A 24 -5.47 -11.60 0.30
C LEU A 24 -5.42 -12.71 -0.77
N ASP A 25 -4.35 -12.78 -1.55
CA ASP A 25 -4.13 -13.85 -2.53
C ASP A 25 -4.11 -15.23 -1.84
N LEU A 26 -3.42 -15.35 -0.70
CA LEU A 26 -3.35 -16.61 0.02
C LEU A 26 -4.70 -17.00 0.62
N LEU A 27 -5.44 -16.05 1.20
CA LEU A 27 -6.78 -16.27 1.76
C LEU A 27 -7.76 -16.74 0.69
N LEU A 28 -7.69 -16.19 -0.53
CA LEU A 28 -8.49 -16.68 -1.64
C LEU A 28 -8.09 -18.12 -2.02
N LYS A 29 -6.79 -18.39 -2.18
CA LYS A 29 -6.29 -19.73 -2.56
C LYS A 29 -6.60 -20.82 -1.54
N THR A 30 -6.73 -20.44 -0.27
CA THR A 30 -7.08 -21.33 0.83
C THR A 30 -8.58 -21.37 1.11
N ASN A 31 -9.41 -20.73 0.27
CA ASN A 31 -10.86 -20.66 0.37
C ASN A 31 -11.39 -20.08 1.70
N TYR A 32 -10.60 -19.22 2.37
CA TYR A 32 -11.04 -18.50 3.57
C TYR A 32 -11.92 -17.30 3.25
N ILE A 33 -11.81 -16.74 2.05
CA ILE A 33 -12.66 -15.66 1.54
C ILE A 33 -13.22 -16.04 0.16
N THR A 34 -14.40 -15.51 -0.15
CA THR A 34 -15.02 -15.70 -1.47
C THR A 34 -14.32 -14.84 -2.54
N ASN A 35 -14.46 -15.22 -3.81
CA ASN A 35 -13.99 -14.41 -4.95
C ASN A 35 -14.55 -12.97 -4.89
N SER A 36 -15.83 -12.81 -4.54
CA SER A 36 -16.44 -11.47 -4.43
C SER A 36 -15.80 -10.61 -3.34
N GLN A 37 -15.55 -11.20 -2.15
CA GLN A 37 -14.85 -10.49 -1.07
C GLN A 37 -13.42 -10.14 -1.47
N TYR A 38 -12.72 -11.08 -2.11
CA TYR A 38 -11.37 -10.84 -2.61
C TYR A 38 -11.33 -9.69 -3.62
N GLU A 39 -12.22 -9.66 -4.61
CA GLU A 39 -12.26 -8.59 -5.62
C GLU A 39 -12.48 -7.21 -5.00
N ILE A 40 -13.40 -7.09 -4.04
CA ILE A 40 -13.66 -5.84 -3.31
C ILE A 40 -12.40 -5.42 -2.55
N LEU A 41 -11.84 -6.30 -1.72
CA LEU A 41 -10.67 -6.00 -0.87
C LEU A 41 -9.42 -5.71 -1.70
N MET A 42 -9.20 -6.48 -2.77
CA MET A 42 -8.08 -6.31 -3.70
C MET A 42 -8.18 -4.97 -4.42
N LYS A 43 -9.39 -4.56 -4.83
CA LYS A 43 -9.62 -3.24 -5.44
C LYS A 43 -9.30 -2.11 -4.46
N GLU A 44 -9.88 -2.15 -3.25
CA GLU A 44 -9.66 -1.11 -2.23
C GLU A 44 -8.18 -1.00 -1.83
N CYS A 45 -7.52 -2.13 -1.55
CA CYS A 45 -6.10 -2.16 -1.21
C CYS A 45 -5.22 -1.65 -2.37
N SER A 46 -5.60 -1.96 -3.63
CA SER A 46 -4.89 -1.46 -4.80
C SER A 46 -5.03 0.06 -4.99
N GLU A 47 -6.20 0.62 -4.67
CA GLU A 47 -6.42 2.07 -4.69
C GLU A 47 -5.61 2.78 -3.59
N LEU A 48 -5.62 2.24 -2.36
CA LEU A 48 -4.79 2.73 -1.26
C LEU A 48 -3.30 2.70 -1.60
N ARG A 49 -2.84 1.61 -2.24
CA ARG A 49 -1.45 1.48 -2.70
C ARG A 49 -1.07 2.57 -3.70
N LYS A 50 -1.94 2.86 -4.68
CA LYS A 50 -1.70 3.93 -5.67
C LYS A 50 -1.58 5.30 -4.99
N LEU A 51 -2.44 5.57 -4.01
CA LEU A 51 -2.39 6.81 -3.23
C LEU A 51 -1.09 6.92 -2.43
N LEU A 52 -0.68 5.86 -1.73
CA LEU A 52 0.58 5.81 -0.99
C LEU A 52 1.79 6.00 -1.91
N ILE A 53 1.80 5.40 -3.10
CA ILE A 53 2.86 5.60 -4.10
C ILE A 53 2.94 7.08 -4.51
N SER A 54 1.79 7.70 -4.80
CA SER A 54 1.73 9.11 -5.18
C SER A 54 2.28 10.02 -4.08
N ILE A 55 1.86 9.81 -2.83
CA ILE A 55 2.33 10.57 -1.65
C ILE A 55 3.83 10.35 -1.43
N THR A 56 4.31 9.11 -1.51
CA THR A 56 5.72 8.77 -1.33
C THR A 56 6.58 9.44 -2.39
N LYS A 57 6.15 9.40 -3.66
CA LYS A 57 6.87 10.00 -4.79
C LYS A 57 6.95 11.51 -4.67
N THR A 58 5.81 12.17 -4.44
CA THR A 58 5.74 13.63 -4.28
C THR A 58 6.56 14.12 -3.07
N THR A 59 6.50 13.39 -1.95
CA THR A 59 7.32 13.69 -0.76
C THR A 59 8.81 13.58 -1.06
N LYS A 60 9.24 12.52 -1.76
CA LYS A 60 10.64 12.31 -2.15
C LYS A 60 11.15 13.39 -3.10
N GLU A 61 10.36 13.75 -4.12
CA GLU A 61 10.69 14.84 -5.04
C GLU A 61 10.84 16.18 -4.32
N SER A 62 9.96 16.47 -3.36
CA SER A 62 10.07 17.71 -2.58
C SER A 62 11.29 17.75 -1.66
N LEU A 63 11.79 16.60 -1.20
CA LEU A 63 13.02 16.50 -0.40
C LEU A 63 14.29 16.68 -1.25
N ASN A 64 14.26 16.25 -2.51
CA ASN A 64 15.39 16.35 -3.44
C ASN A 64 15.53 17.74 -4.11
N LYS A 65 14.52 18.60 -4.00
CA LYS A 65 14.54 19.99 -4.50
C LYS A 65 15.18 20.98 -3.51
N ILE A 66 15.62 20.50 -2.34
CA ILE A 66 16.31 21.26 -1.29
C ILE A 66 17.78 20.87 -1.31
#